data_AF-A0A7C2J8N8-F1
#
_entry.id   AF-A0A7C2J8N8-F1
#
_cell.length_a   1.000
_cell.length_b   1.000
_cell.length_c   1.000
_cell.angle_alpha   90.00
_cell.angle_beta   90.00
_cell.angle_gamma   90.00
#
_symmetry.space_group_name_H-M   'P 1'
#
loop_
_entity.id
_entity.type
_entity.pdbx_description
1 polymer ?
#
loop_
_entity_poly.entity_id
_entity_poly.type
_entity_poly.pdbx_seq_one_letter_code
_entity_poly.pdbx_strand_id
1 'polypeptide(L)'
;MQSRRVFPVALFMAAALATLAVAEPSARAFRFTLQIAAFPDIESAEAFAGQLVRAGERPFWGSIHIPGRGTWFRVYVGEFETAEGARAEGENLLSRGIIKEFIVKRASEIGLLSRSRRLGNKRDYSINYESRPARSTSYLPSRFKDGFYFQYPVLSATKASTGTVTLPVGARIVTSDLHSANASLIPRPDPVRLAFKIVAGETQAGRGQNRGQGGLWLGGDVDKALARLQWIVGPKNAHLLGIDDDGKLRVDARQLAESIMDGPVDPASQTLLVADYIYSNEGLLLIIQMAMGPNSYLLHIGSKAPTFGAEINVNGSVNLDNNYDSRINPYRRTGKKLTVERPPAGFDAMIAINPVARWLNLRVNKMVPVGHITFHELAEAHAKVSLGLDYLGSGVRPGAHNVAIDRERILHAQRPGSDIVLTAGSNRVLRSSQEIRQTYAESMGPVDPR
;
A
#
# COMPACT_ATOMS: atom_id res chain seq x y z
N MET A 1 73.54 27.81 68.79
CA MET A 1 72.38 28.71 68.89
C MET A 1 72.46 29.72 67.76
N GLN A 2 71.37 29.83 67.00
CA GLN A 2 70.97 30.91 66.08
C GLN A 2 72.04 31.63 65.24
N SER A 3 71.94 31.48 63.92
CA SER A 3 72.17 32.60 63.00
C SER A 3 71.41 32.37 61.69
N ARG A 4 70.73 33.42 61.26
CA ARG A 4 69.65 33.49 60.27
C ARG A 4 70.15 33.20 58.85
N ARG A 5 69.41 32.38 58.11
CA ARG A 5 69.50 32.29 56.64
C ARG A 5 68.57 33.35 56.03
N VAL A 6 69.13 34.17 55.16
CA VAL A 6 68.40 34.99 54.18
C VAL A 6 68.96 34.59 52.83
N PHE A 7 68.11 34.05 51.95
CA PHE A 7 68.41 33.91 50.52
C PHE A 7 67.19 34.43 49.73
N PRO A 8 67.42 35.15 48.62
CA PRO A 8 66.38 35.86 47.90
C PRO A 8 65.62 34.96 46.93
N VAL A 9 64.43 35.47 46.60
CA VAL A 9 63.49 35.06 45.56
C VAL A 9 64.20 34.73 44.24
N ALA A 10 63.96 33.53 43.70
CA ALA A 10 64.13 33.21 42.29
C ALA A 10 62.84 32.57 41.78
N LEU A 11 62.13 33.34 40.95
CA LEU A 11 60.91 33.02 40.24
C LEU A 11 61.22 31.98 39.15
N PHE A 12 60.69 30.75 39.26
CA PHE A 12 60.62 29.80 38.16
C PHE A 12 59.15 29.56 37.79
N MET A 13 58.66 30.37 36.86
CA MET A 13 57.51 30.04 36.02
C MET A 13 58.04 29.32 34.78
N ALA A 14 57.89 27.99 34.73
CA ALA A 14 58.05 27.22 33.50
C ALA A 14 56.71 26.55 33.21
N ALA A 15 56.05 27.08 32.17
CA ALA A 15 54.74 26.68 31.70
C ALA A 15 54.74 25.26 31.14
N ALA A 16 53.76 24.46 31.55
CA ALA A 16 53.32 23.27 30.85
C ALA A 16 52.46 23.70 29.66
N LEU A 17 52.89 23.39 28.44
CA LEU A 17 52.05 23.43 27.23
C LEU A 17 52.01 22.01 26.66
N ALA A 18 51.03 21.24 27.12
CA ALA A 18 50.55 20.07 26.40
C ALA A 18 49.81 20.57 25.15
N THR A 19 50.39 20.35 23.98
CA THR A 19 49.74 20.53 22.68
C THR A 19 48.68 19.46 22.49
N LEU A 20 47.45 19.74 22.91
CA LEU A 20 46.27 19.03 22.42
C LEU A 20 46.03 19.47 20.97
N ALA A 21 46.41 18.61 20.03
CA ALA A 21 45.98 18.71 18.64
C ALA A 21 44.46 18.56 18.60
N VAL A 22 43.75 19.67 18.42
CA VAL A 22 42.32 19.68 18.09
C VAL A 22 42.20 19.11 16.67
N ALA A 23 41.75 17.87 16.57
CA ALA A 23 41.33 17.30 15.29
C ALA A 23 40.10 18.08 14.81
N GLU A 24 40.20 18.67 13.62
CA GLU A 24 39.07 19.23 12.88
C GLU A 24 37.91 18.21 12.84
N PRO A 25 36.67 18.59 13.20
CA PRO A 25 35.53 17.69 13.08
C PRO A 25 35.35 17.35 11.60
N SER A 26 35.58 16.09 11.23
CA SER A 26 35.30 15.62 9.87
C SER A 26 33.87 16.00 9.51
N ALA A 27 33.68 16.76 8.43
CA ALA A 27 32.36 17.10 7.92
C ALA A 27 31.52 15.81 7.82
N ARG A 28 30.51 15.66 8.70
CA ARG A 28 29.69 14.45 8.75
C ARG A 28 29.00 14.28 7.41
N ALA A 29 29.48 13.32 6.62
CA ALA A 29 28.83 12.93 5.37
C ALA A 29 27.49 12.30 5.72
N PHE A 30 26.40 13.07 5.54
CA PHE A 30 25.05 12.54 5.63
C PHE A 30 24.91 11.37 4.65
N ARG A 31 24.31 10.27 5.11
CA ARG A 31 24.25 9.01 4.35
C ARG A 31 22.92 8.82 3.64
N PHE A 32 21.85 9.47 4.09
CA PHE A 32 20.51 9.28 3.58
C PHE A 32 19.76 10.59 3.34
N THR A 33 18.76 10.55 2.47
CA THR A 33 17.79 11.62 2.18
C THR A 33 16.42 10.99 1.86
N LEU A 34 15.37 11.80 1.77
CA LEU A 34 14.06 11.39 1.31
C LEU A 34 13.81 11.88 -0.11
N GLN A 35 13.53 10.99 -1.06
CA GLN A 35 12.91 11.36 -2.32
C GLN A 35 11.39 11.33 -2.14
N ILE A 36 10.72 12.47 -2.33
CA ILE A 36 9.31 12.63 -1.97
C ILE A 36 8.39 12.93 -3.16
N ALA A 37 8.97 13.29 -4.32
CA ALA A 37 8.23 13.46 -5.57
C ALA A 37 9.15 13.34 -6.79
N ALA A 38 8.55 13.10 -7.96
CA ALA A 38 9.21 13.15 -9.26
C ALA A 38 8.26 13.72 -10.34
N PHE A 39 8.75 14.67 -11.13
CA PHE A 39 7.96 15.39 -12.14
C PHE A 39 8.61 15.30 -13.53
N PRO A 40 7.83 15.32 -14.62
CA PRO A 40 8.37 15.35 -15.98
C PRO A 40 8.85 16.74 -16.41
N ASP A 41 8.47 17.80 -15.68
CA ASP A 41 8.80 19.20 -15.95
C ASP A 41 9.39 19.90 -14.71
N ILE A 42 10.15 20.97 -14.96
CA ILE A 42 10.86 21.71 -13.91
C ILE A 42 9.90 22.58 -13.10
N GLU A 43 8.88 23.15 -13.74
CA GLU A 43 7.92 24.06 -13.14
C GLU A 43 7.14 23.37 -12.01
N SER A 44 6.69 22.14 -12.25
CA SER A 44 6.00 21.32 -11.23
C SER A 44 6.92 20.95 -10.07
N ALA A 45 8.19 20.63 -10.35
CA ALA A 45 9.18 20.34 -9.30
C ALA A 45 9.48 21.58 -8.45
N GLU A 46 9.65 22.75 -9.06
CA GLU A 46 9.87 24.02 -8.35
C GLU A 46 8.62 24.45 -7.57
N ALA A 47 7.42 24.31 -8.13
CA ALA A 47 6.17 24.61 -7.44
C ALA A 47 5.98 23.73 -6.20
N PHE A 48 6.25 22.43 -6.31
CA PHE A 48 6.17 21.50 -5.19
C PHE A 48 7.25 21.77 -4.13
N ALA A 49 8.49 22.04 -4.55
CA ALA A 49 9.53 22.48 -3.63
C ALA A 49 9.15 23.79 -2.90
N GLY A 50 8.51 24.73 -3.58
CA GLY A 50 7.97 25.94 -2.96
C GLY A 50 6.90 25.68 -1.90
N GLN A 51 6.05 24.65 -2.09
CA GLN A 51 5.08 24.23 -1.07
C GLN A 51 5.76 23.69 0.18
N LEU A 52 6.80 22.89 0.01
CA LEU A 52 7.59 22.32 1.11
C LEU A 52 8.32 23.41 1.91
N VAL A 53 8.90 24.40 1.23
CA VAL A 53 9.49 25.57 1.90
C VAL A 53 8.45 26.30 2.75
N ARG A 54 7.23 26.52 2.23
CA ARG A 54 6.13 27.13 3.00
C ARG A 54 5.70 26.29 4.19
N ALA A 55 5.88 24.97 4.13
CA ALA A 55 5.63 24.05 5.22
C ALA A 55 6.78 23.96 6.25
N GLY A 56 7.85 24.74 6.06
CA GLY A 56 9.02 24.80 6.94
C GLY A 56 10.14 23.81 6.58
N GLU A 57 10.00 23.09 5.48
CA GLU A 57 10.97 22.10 5.04
C GLU A 57 12.11 22.71 4.23
N ARG A 58 13.22 21.97 4.09
CA ARG A 58 14.39 22.37 3.29
C ARG A 58 14.54 21.46 2.07
N PRO A 59 13.69 21.62 1.05
CA PRO A 59 13.77 20.77 -0.12
C PRO A 59 14.92 21.17 -1.04
N PHE A 60 15.38 20.18 -1.79
CA PHE A 60 16.20 20.40 -2.97
C PHE A 60 15.71 19.49 -4.08
N TRP A 61 16.03 19.82 -5.32
CA TRP A 61 15.63 18.98 -6.45
C TRP A 61 16.76 18.85 -7.46
N GLY A 62 16.70 17.82 -8.29
CA GLY A 62 17.61 17.68 -9.41
C GLY A 62 17.05 16.85 -10.57
N SER A 63 17.65 17.04 -11.74
CA SER A 63 17.26 16.35 -12.97
C SER A 63 18.00 15.03 -13.16
N ILE A 64 17.30 14.05 -13.74
CA ILE A 64 17.84 12.78 -14.17
C ILE A 64 17.26 12.41 -15.54
N HIS A 65 18.11 11.98 -16.47
CA HIS A 65 17.66 11.44 -17.74
C HIS A 65 17.26 9.97 -17.57
N ILE A 66 16.03 9.64 -17.96
CA ILE A 66 15.51 8.26 -17.93
C ILE A 66 15.38 7.79 -19.39
N PRO A 67 16.14 6.77 -19.82
CA PRO A 67 16.03 6.23 -21.17
C PRO A 67 14.57 5.88 -21.54
N GLY A 68 14.10 6.41 -22.67
CA GLY A 68 12.73 6.22 -23.15
C GLY A 68 11.64 7.03 -22.42
N ARG A 69 11.97 7.82 -21.38
CA ARG A 69 11.02 8.68 -20.66
C ARG A 69 11.42 10.15 -20.57
N GLY A 70 12.58 10.51 -21.13
CA GLY A 70 13.08 11.89 -21.11
C GLY A 70 13.67 12.30 -19.77
N THR A 71 13.76 13.60 -19.54
CA THR A 71 14.31 14.19 -18.31
C THR A 71 13.23 14.29 -17.25
N TRP A 72 13.54 13.83 -16.04
CA TRP A 72 12.66 13.91 -14.87
C TRP A 72 13.33 14.69 -13.75
N PHE A 73 12.54 15.38 -12.96
CA PHE A 73 12.97 16.22 -11.84
C PHE A 73 12.53 15.59 -10.53
N ARG A 74 13.48 15.16 -9.71
CA ARG A 74 13.22 14.53 -8.42
C ARG A 74 13.37 15.54 -7.30
N VAL A 75 12.41 15.58 -6.38
CA VAL A 75 12.40 16.45 -5.21
C VAL A 75 12.75 15.65 -3.97
N TYR A 76 13.65 16.20 -3.16
CA TYR A 76 14.21 15.58 -1.99
C TYR A 76 14.08 16.48 -0.76
N VAL A 77 14.05 15.88 0.43
CA VAL A 77 14.03 16.58 1.73
C VAL A 77 14.97 15.88 2.71
N GLY A 78 15.66 16.69 3.50
CA GLY A 78 16.42 16.26 4.65
C GLY A 78 17.72 15.54 4.32
N GLU A 79 18.58 15.49 5.33
CA GLU A 79 19.88 14.85 5.31
C GLU A 79 20.01 14.08 6.62
N PHE A 80 20.18 12.76 6.53
CA PHE A 80 20.08 11.86 7.69
C PHE A 80 21.30 10.95 7.78
N GLU A 81 21.73 10.67 9.01
CA GLU A 81 22.83 9.74 9.28
C GLU A 81 22.40 8.28 9.12
N THR A 82 21.14 7.96 9.47
CA THR A 82 20.58 6.60 9.45
C THR A 82 19.34 6.52 8.56
N ALA A 83 19.05 5.32 8.05
CA ALA A 83 17.86 5.07 7.24
C ALA A 83 16.58 5.15 8.09
N GLU A 84 16.67 4.76 9.36
CA GLU A 84 15.61 4.83 10.35
C GLU A 84 15.21 6.28 10.63
N GLY A 85 16.19 7.18 10.81
CA GLY A 85 15.94 8.60 11.00
C GLY A 85 15.27 9.24 9.78
N ALA A 86 15.72 8.90 8.57
CA ALA A 86 15.07 9.34 7.35
C ALA A 86 13.62 8.84 7.28
N ARG A 87 13.38 7.55 7.59
CA ARG A 87 12.04 6.95 7.56
C ARG A 87 11.09 7.62 8.56
N ALA A 88 11.53 7.85 9.79
CA ALA A 88 10.73 8.52 10.81
C ALA A 88 10.29 9.92 10.35
N GLU A 89 11.19 10.68 9.72
CA GLU A 89 10.85 12.00 9.19
C GLU A 89 9.89 11.90 7.99
N GLY A 90 10.05 10.92 7.12
CA GLY A 90 9.10 10.66 6.03
C GLY A 90 7.69 10.35 6.53
N GLU A 91 7.57 9.57 7.61
CA GLU A 91 6.28 9.25 8.25
C GLU A 91 5.65 10.48 8.93
N ASN A 92 6.47 11.36 9.52
CA ASN A 92 6.04 12.66 10.05
C ASN A 92 5.48 13.57 8.94
N LEU A 93 6.17 13.67 7.80
CA LEU A 93 5.68 14.45 6.64
C LEU A 93 4.36 13.90 6.07
N LEU A 94 4.17 12.57 6.10
CA LEU A 94 2.91 11.93 5.72
C LEU A 94 1.79 12.26 6.71
N SER A 95 2.03 12.16 8.02
CA SER A 95 0.98 12.39 9.03
C SER A 95 0.51 13.85 9.04
N ARG A 96 1.40 14.79 8.71
CA ARG A 96 1.09 16.21 8.51
C ARG A 96 0.36 16.50 7.19
N GLY A 97 0.21 15.51 6.30
CA GLY A 97 -0.43 15.66 4.99
C GLY A 97 0.36 16.52 4.00
N ILE A 98 1.67 16.71 4.23
CA ILE A 98 2.53 17.56 3.40
C ILE A 98 2.99 16.83 2.13
N ILE A 99 3.26 15.53 2.27
CA ILE A 99 3.64 14.66 1.16
C ILE A 99 2.66 13.50 1.05
N LYS A 100 2.63 12.84 -0.11
CA LYS A 100 1.79 11.66 -0.37
C LYS A 100 2.54 10.35 -0.20
N GLU A 101 3.85 10.35 -0.47
CA GLU A 101 4.73 9.19 -0.38
C GLU A 101 6.19 9.63 -0.23
N PHE A 102 7.07 8.70 0.14
CA PHE A 102 8.51 8.93 0.15
C PHE A 102 9.31 7.65 -0.08
N ILE A 103 10.56 7.81 -0.52
CA ILE A 103 11.56 6.75 -0.65
C ILE A 103 12.84 7.20 0.05
N VAL A 104 13.36 6.37 0.95
CA VAL A 104 14.68 6.59 1.58
C VAL A 104 15.77 6.30 0.55
N LYS A 105 16.65 7.27 0.31
CA LYS A 105 17.76 7.20 -0.65
C LYS A 105 19.08 7.42 0.03
N ARG A 106 20.14 6.78 -0.46
CA ARG A 106 21.51 7.10 -0.03
C ARG A 106 21.96 8.41 -0.63
N ALA A 107 22.68 9.23 0.12
CA ALA A 107 23.21 10.50 -0.35
C ALA A 107 24.15 10.33 -1.55
N SER A 108 24.89 9.22 -1.63
CA SER A 108 25.73 8.87 -2.78
C SER A 108 24.95 8.67 -4.08
N GLU A 109 23.67 8.27 -4.02
CA GLU A 109 22.82 8.08 -5.21
C GLU A 109 22.34 9.42 -5.80
N ILE A 110 22.44 10.51 -5.02
CA ILE A 110 22.08 11.87 -5.44
C ILE A 110 23.18 12.50 -6.29
N GLY A 111 24.44 12.07 -6.13
CA GLY A 111 25.57 12.57 -6.92
C GLY A 111 25.42 12.38 -8.43
N LEU A 112 24.44 11.57 -8.86
CA LEU A 112 24.08 11.34 -10.26
C LEU A 112 23.13 12.40 -10.83
N LEU A 113 22.64 13.35 -10.03
CA LEU A 113 21.75 14.41 -10.51
C LEU A 113 22.54 15.48 -11.26
N SER A 114 22.17 15.74 -12.50
CA SER A 114 22.92 16.64 -13.39
C SER A 114 22.88 18.11 -12.96
N ARG A 115 21.90 18.51 -12.13
CA ARG A 115 21.76 19.87 -11.55
C ARG A 115 21.01 19.80 -10.22
N SER A 116 21.71 19.80 -9.09
CA SER A 116 21.07 19.93 -7.77
C SER A 116 20.88 21.40 -7.42
N ARG A 117 19.65 21.83 -7.11
CA ARG A 117 19.34 23.20 -6.67
C ARG A 117 18.70 23.14 -5.27
N ARG A 118 19.35 23.78 -4.29
CA ARG A 118 18.76 24.02 -2.97
C ARG A 118 17.98 25.32 -3.01
N LEU A 119 16.74 25.29 -2.55
CA LEU A 119 15.92 26.49 -2.38
C LEU A 119 16.02 26.92 -0.91
N GLY A 120 16.94 27.83 -0.61
CA GLY A 120 17.16 28.37 0.74
C GLY A 120 18.17 29.53 0.73
N ASN A 121 17.90 30.57 1.52
CA ASN A 121 18.70 31.79 1.59
C ASN A 121 20.18 31.48 1.88
N LYS A 122 21.09 32.06 1.07
CA LYS A 122 22.51 32.19 1.37
C LYS A 122 22.71 33.00 2.65
N ARG A 123 22.75 32.34 3.81
CA ARG A 123 23.54 32.75 4.98
C ARG A 123 24.06 31.50 5.66
N ASP A 124 25.39 31.42 5.73
CA ASP A 124 26.12 30.43 6.53
C ASP A 124 25.58 30.40 7.96
N TYR A 125 25.26 29.21 8.47
CA TYR A 125 25.18 28.96 9.90
C TYR A 125 25.34 27.46 10.17
N SER A 126 26.51 27.09 10.69
CA SER A 126 26.69 25.89 11.50
C SER A 126 25.89 26.06 12.79
N ILE A 127 24.86 25.24 13.01
CA ILE A 127 24.16 25.17 14.29
C ILE A 127 24.35 23.76 14.85
N ASN A 128 25.15 23.70 15.92
CA ASN A 128 25.23 22.56 16.83
C ASN A 128 23.87 22.40 17.52
N TYR A 129 23.30 21.20 17.41
CA TYR A 129 22.10 20.81 18.15
C TYR A 129 22.55 20.31 19.54
N GLU A 130 22.86 21.24 20.45
CA GLU A 130 22.87 20.92 21.88
C GLU A 130 21.48 21.15 22.45
N SER A 131 20.91 20.07 22.95
CA SER A 131 19.72 20.00 23.78
C SER A 131 19.79 20.95 24.96
N ARG A 132 18.83 21.87 25.11
CA ARG A 132 18.41 22.52 26.38
C ARG A 132 17.05 23.26 26.23
N PRO A 133 16.35 23.61 27.33
CA PRO A 133 14.93 23.31 27.51
C PRO A 133 14.01 24.51 27.27
N ALA A 134 12.71 24.19 27.21
CA ALA A 134 11.59 25.09 26.96
C ALA A 134 11.65 26.40 27.79
N ARG A 135 11.44 27.53 27.10
CA ARG A 135 10.97 28.77 27.72
C ARG A 135 9.71 29.29 27.03
N SER A 136 8.70 29.41 27.88
CA SER A 136 7.42 30.06 27.71
C SER A 136 7.53 31.42 27.03
N THR A 137 6.73 31.62 25.98
CA THR A 137 6.15 32.93 25.67
C THR A 137 4.66 32.74 25.42
N SER A 138 3.89 33.48 26.20
CA SER A 138 2.44 33.50 26.24
C SER A 138 1.84 34.17 25.02
N TYR A 139 1.05 33.43 24.26
CA TYR A 139 -0.08 33.97 23.50
C TYR A 139 -1.34 33.25 23.97
N LEU A 140 -2.33 34.02 24.41
CA LEU A 140 -3.65 33.56 24.82
C LEU A 140 -4.37 32.91 23.63
N PRO A 141 -4.91 31.68 23.76
CA PRO A 141 -5.77 31.10 22.76
C PRO A 141 -7.25 31.45 23.02
N SER A 142 -7.95 31.78 21.95
CA SER A 142 -9.41 31.68 21.88
C SER A 142 -9.84 30.24 22.17
N ARG A 143 -10.81 30.13 23.08
CA ARG A 143 -11.43 28.89 23.58
C ARG A 143 -11.80 27.92 22.47
N PHE A 144 -11.39 26.67 22.61
CA PHE A 144 -12.27 25.53 22.34
C PHE A 144 -12.00 24.45 23.41
N LYS A 145 -13.09 24.03 24.04
CA LYS A 145 -13.19 23.09 25.15
C LYS A 145 -13.33 21.67 24.59
N ASP A 146 -12.46 20.78 25.04
CA ASP A 146 -12.76 19.54 25.78
C ASP A 146 -11.71 18.48 25.46
N GLY A 147 -10.95 18.13 26.50
CA GLY A 147 -9.95 17.08 26.47
C GLY A 147 -10.49 15.81 27.13
N PHE A 148 -9.93 14.68 26.72
CA PHE A 148 -9.90 13.46 27.51
C PHE A 148 -8.49 12.85 27.40
N TYR A 149 -7.81 12.72 28.53
CA TYR A 149 -6.67 11.82 28.71
C TYR A 149 -7.17 10.56 29.42
N PHE A 150 -6.74 9.39 28.97
CA PHE A 150 -6.81 8.17 29.78
C PHE A 150 -5.42 7.57 29.95
N GLN A 151 -5.08 7.29 31.22
CA GLN A 151 -3.95 6.48 31.65
C GLN A 151 -4.20 5.01 31.32
N TYR A 152 -3.15 4.28 30.94
CA TYR A 152 -3.17 2.83 30.76
C TYR A 152 -2.82 2.13 32.08
N PRO A 153 -3.56 1.09 32.51
CA PRO A 153 -2.99 0.09 33.41
C PRO A 153 -2.21 -0.95 32.59
N VAL A 154 -0.94 -1.13 32.96
CA VAL A 154 -0.14 -2.30 32.58
C VAL A 154 -0.71 -3.50 33.33
N LEU A 155 -1.14 -4.54 32.61
CA LEU A 155 -1.39 -5.84 33.22
C LEU A 155 -0.43 -6.90 32.68
N SER A 156 0.23 -7.50 33.65
CA SER A 156 1.28 -8.51 33.56
C SER A 156 0.74 -9.85 33.05
N ALA A 157 1.58 -10.58 32.33
CA ALA A 157 1.30 -11.91 31.82
C ALA A 157 1.27 -12.95 32.96
N THR A 158 0.24 -13.79 32.96
CA THR A 158 0.25 -15.07 33.68
C THR A 158 0.03 -16.24 32.72
N LYS A 159 0.86 -17.26 32.89
CA LYS A 159 0.77 -18.58 32.24
C LYS A 159 -0.45 -19.35 32.77
N ALA A 160 -1.15 -20.09 31.90
CA ALA A 160 -1.11 -21.57 31.83
C ALA A 160 -2.41 -22.24 31.35
N SER A 161 -2.20 -23.37 30.66
CA SER A 161 -2.97 -24.62 30.67
C SER A 161 -4.00 -24.91 29.57
N THR A 162 -3.94 -26.20 29.22
CA THR A 162 -4.66 -26.99 28.22
C THR A 162 -6.15 -27.11 28.51
N GLY A 163 -6.96 -26.81 27.50
CA GLY A 163 -8.41 -27.03 27.49
C GLY A 163 -8.98 -26.78 26.10
N THR A 164 -9.97 -27.57 25.74
CA THR A 164 -10.75 -27.65 24.50
C THR A 164 -10.83 -26.36 23.67
N VAL A 165 -10.47 -26.45 22.38
CA VAL A 165 -10.48 -25.33 21.43
C VAL A 165 -11.93 -24.96 21.08
N THR A 166 -12.49 -24.00 21.81
CA THR A 166 -13.63 -23.20 21.34
C THR A 166 -13.12 -22.20 20.31
N LEU A 167 -13.76 -22.13 19.15
CA LEU A 167 -13.42 -21.19 18.08
C LEU A 167 -13.48 -19.74 18.60
N PRO A 168 -12.46 -18.89 18.38
CA PRO A 168 -12.60 -17.49 18.65
C PRO A 168 -13.48 -16.88 17.54
N VAL A 169 -14.77 -16.74 17.83
CA VAL A 169 -15.61 -15.73 17.17
C VAL A 169 -14.92 -14.38 17.37
N GLY A 170 -14.75 -13.65 16.27
CA GLY A 170 -13.71 -12.64 16.09
C GLY A 170 -13.51 -11.68 17.26
N ALA A 171 -12.26 -11.57 17.71
CA ALA A 171 -11.83 -10.37 18.41
C ALA A 171 -12.15 -9.18 17.50
N ARG A 172 -13.08 -8.33 17.93
CA ARG A 172 -13.45 -7.09 17.25
C ARG A 172 -12.18 -6.24 17.16
N ILE A 173 -11.52 -6.26 16.00
CA ILE A 173 -10.32 -5.45 15.76
C ILE A 173 -10.77 -3.99 15.79
N VAL A 174 -10.43 -3.28 16.85
CA VAL A 174 -10.57 -1.82 16.92
C VAL A 174 -9.47 -1.24 16.04
N THR A 175 -9.82 -0.84 14.82
CA THR A 175 -8.93 -0.13 13.91
C THR A 175 -8.90 1.36 14.30
N SER A 176 -8.13 1.73 15.33
CA SER A 176 -8.03 3.13 15.78
C SER A 176 -7.09 4.02 14.96
N ASP A 177 -6.31 3.45 14.03
CA ASP A 177 -5.31 4.22 13.25
C ASP A 177 -5.70 4.39 11.77
N LEU A 178 -6.94 4.80 11.53
CA LEU A 178 -7.45 5.13 10.20
C LEU A 178 -7.34 6.64 9.94
N HIS A 179 -6.20 7.11 9.44
CA HIS A 179 -6.13 8.38 8.71
C HIS A 179 -5.89 8.10 7.23
N SER A 180 -6.93 8.33 6.41
CA SER A 180 -6.92 8.74 4.99
C SER A 180 -8.07 8.19 4.11
N ALA A 181 -9.14 7.69 4.71
CA ALA A 181 -10.52 7.74 4.22
C ALA A 181 -11.39 7.14 5.31
N ASN A 182 -12.54 7.75 5.64
CA ASN A 182 -13.47 7.09 6.56
C ASN A 182 -14.05 5.86 5.83
N ALA A 183 -13.57 4.67 6.17
CA ALA A 183 -13.97 3.41 5.52
C ALA A 183 -15.49 3.15 5.59
N SER A 184 -16.21 3.81 6.51
CA SER A 184 -17.68 3.79 6.57
C SER A 184 -18.37 4.56 5.44
N LEU A 185 -17.64 5.41 4.70
CA LEU A 185 -18.16 6.14 3.53
C LEU A 185 -18.06 5.34 2.23
N ILE A 186 -17.37 4.18 2.24
CA ILE A 186 -17.32 3.30 1.07
C ILE A 186 -18.63 2.50 1.06
N PRO A 187 -19.49 2.66 0.04
CA PRO A 187 -20.73 1.88 -0.04
C PRO A 187 -20.35 0.40 -0.11
N ARG A 188 -20.65 -0.37 0.93
CA ARG A 188 -20.52 -1.82 0.90
C ARG A 188 -21.86 -2.40 0.44
N PRO A 189 -21.88 -3.31 -0.55
CA PRO A 189 -23.03 -4.14 -0.80
C PRO A 189 -23.49 -4.77 0.52
N ASP A 190 -24.79 -4.69 0.81
CA ASP A 190 -25.37 -5.23 2.03
C ASP A 190 -25.07 -6.74 2.12
N PRO A 191 -24.18 -7.19 3.04
CA PRO A 191 -23.84 -8.60 3.18
C PRO A 191 -25.06 -9.44 3.54
N VAL A 192 -26.07 -8.84 4.19
CA VAL A 192 -27.34 -9.49 4.50
C VAL A 192 -28.09 -9.83 3.22
N ARG A 193 -28.14 -8.92 2.24
CA ARG A 193 -28.75 -9.21 0.93
C ARG A 193 -28.04 -10.35 0.20
N LEU A 194 -26.72 -10.44 0.28
CA LEU A 194 -25.96 -11.55 -0.32
C LEU A 194 -26.24 -12.86 0.41
N ALA A 195 -26.27 -12.84 1.74
CA ALA A 195 -26.61 -13.99 2.55
C ALA A 195 -28.04 -14.48 2.30
N PHE A 196 -29.01 -13.57 2.12
CA PHE A 196 -30.37 -13.94 1.75
C PHE A 196 -30.41 -14.74 0.45
N LYS A 197 -29.67 -14.32 -0.59
CA LYS A 197 -29.59 -15.08 -1.85
C LYS A 197 -29.02 -16.49 -1.63
N ILE A 198 -27.99 -16.59 -0.79
CA ILE A 198 -27.32 -17.86 -0.46
C ILE A 198 -28.28 -18.79 0.29
N VAL A 199 -28.94 -18.31 1.36
CA VAL A 199 -29.84 -19.10 2.20
C VAL A 199 -31.14 -19.45 1.49
N ALA A 200 -31.70 -18.53 0.71
CA ALA A 200 -32.90 -18.79 -0.08
C ALA A 200 -32.68 -19.83 -1.20
N GLY A 201 -31.43 -20.30 -1.39
CA GLY A 201 -31.12 -21.22 -2.46
C GLY A 201 -31.35 -20.59 -3.83
N GLU A 202 -31.28 -19.25 -3.94
CA GLU A 202 -31.15 -18.53 -5.21
C GLU A 202 -29.75 -18.81 -5.77
N THR A 203 -29.46 -20.08 -5.97
CA THR A 203 -28.33 -20.56 -6.74
C THR A 203 -28.62 -20.21 -8.18
N GLN A 204 -27.59 -19.76 -8.90
CA GLN A 204 -27.66 -19.38 -10.31
C GLN A 204 -28.21 -20.49 -11.24
N ALA A 205 -28.47 -21.69 -10.73
CA ALA A 205 -28.90 -22.87 -11.47
C ALA A 205 -30.34 -22.81 -12.04
N GLY A 206 -31.19 -21.88 -11.58
CA GLY A 206 -32.64 -21.97 -11.83
C GLY A 206 -33.22 -21.11 -12.97
N ARG A 207 -32.46 -20.22 -13.62
CA ARG A 207 -33.02 -19.33 -14.65
C ARG A 207 -32.21 -19.43 -15.94
N GLY A 208 -32.85 -19.93 -17.00
CA GLY A 208 -32.23 -20.27 -18.27
C GLY A 208 -31.32 -19.20 -18.85
N GLN A 209 -30.27 -19.69 -19.52
CA GLN A 209 -29.18 -19.15 -20.38
C GLN A 209 -29.10 -17.67 -20.82
N ASN A 210 -29.96 -16.76 -20.36
CA ASN A 210 -29.77 -15.35 -20.60
C ASN A 210 -28.57 -14.86 -19.78
N ARG A 211 -27.45 -14.62 -20.48
CA ARG A 211 -26.24 -13.91 -20.02
C ARG A 211 -26.50 -12.51 -19.42
N GLY A 212 -27.75 -12.12 -19.20
CA GLY A 212 -28.15 -10.88 -18.52
C GLY A 212 -28.01 -10.93 -16.99
N GLN A 213 -27.56 -12.03 -16.39
CA GLN A 213 -27.22 -12.06 -14.97
C GLN A 213 -25.70 -11.97 -14.81
N GLY A 214 -25.24 -10.93 -14.12
CA GLY A 214 -23.82 -10.72 -13.80
C GLY A 214 -23.16 -11.89 -13.07
N GLY A 215 -21.88 -11.71 -12.78
CA GLY A 215 -21.02 -12.74 -12.19
C GLY A 215 -19.56 -12.56 -12.56
N LEU A 216 -18.74 -13.57 -12.23
CA LEU A 216 -17.31 -13.60 -12.53
C LEU A 216 -17.01 -14.81 -13.42
N TRP A 217 -16.49 -14.58 -14.61
CA TRP A 217 -16.05 -15.62 -15.54
C TRP A 217 -14.53 -15.74 -15.53
N LEU A 218 -14.03 -16.94 -15.82
CA LEU A 218 -12.61 -17.24 -15.92
C LEU A 218 -12.23 -17.47 -17.38
N GLY A 219 -11.08 -16.94 -17.79
CA GLY A 219 -10.54 -17.14 -19.14
C GLY A 219 -9.02 -17.32 -19.14
N GLY A 220 -8.49 -17.81 -20.27
CA GLY A 220 -7.07 -18.13 -20.40
C GLY A 220 -6.73 -19.41 -19.62
N ASP A 221 -5.73 -19.34 -18.74
CA ASP A 221 -5.37 -20.42 -17.82
C ASP A 221 -6.34 -20.47 -16.64
N VAL A 222 -7.44 -21.19 -16.84
CA VAL A 222 -8.57 -21.31 -15.92
C VAL A 222 -8.14 -21.94 -14.59
N ASP A 223 -7.26 -22.96 -14.61
CA ASP A 223 -6.78 -23.63 -13.40
C ASP A 223 -5.98 -22.66 -12.52
N LYS A 224 -5.09 -21.85 -13.12
CA LYS A 224 -4.37 -20.82 -12.37
C LYS A 224 -5.30 -19.72 -11.87
N ALA A 225 -6.34 -19.37 -12.64
CA ALA A 225 -7.34 -18.40 -12.20
C ALA A 225 -8.05 -18.93 -10.94
N LEU A 226 -8.59 -20.15 -10.99
CA LEU A 226 -9.28 -20.78 -9.87
C LEU A 226 -8.37 -20.93 -8.65
N ALA A 227 -7.13 -21.39 -8.83
CA ALA A 227 -6.16 -21.51 -7.74
C ALA A 227 -5.89 -20.17 -7.03
N ARG A 228 -5.83 -19.06 -7.78
CA ARG A 228 -5.70 -17.71 -7.20
C ARG A 228 -6.95 -17.31 -6.42
N LEU A 229 -8.15 -17.61 -6.92
CA LEU A 229 -9.40 -17.33 -6.20
C LEU A 229 -9.53 -18.16 -4.92
N GLN A 230 -9.12 -19.43 -4.96
CA GLN A 230 -9.06 -20.31 -3.79
C GLN A 230 -8.07 -19.78 -2.74
N TRP A 231 -6.90 -19.26 -3.17
CA TRP A 231 -6.00 -18.55 -2.28
C TRP A 231 -6.65 -17.31 -1.67
N ILE A 232 -7.43 -16.54 -2.46
CA ILE A 232 -8.13 -15.33 -2.00
C ILE A 232 -9.16 -15.63 -0.93
N VAL A 233 -9.96 -16.69 -1.05
CA VAL A 233 -10.95 -17.04 -0.01
C VAL A 233 -10.32 -17.78 1.18
N GLY A 234 -9.16 -18.38 0.96
CA GLY A 234 -8.36 -19.05 1.99
C GLY A 234 -8.62 -20.55 2.02
N PRO A 235 -7.69 -21.35 2.59
CA PRO A 235 -7.72 -22.81 2.49
C PRO A 235 -9.00 -23.44 3.06
N LYS A 236 -9.56 -22.85 4.13
CA LYS A 236 -10.83 -23.31 4.72
C LYS A 236 -12.02 -23.19 3.77
N ASN A 237 -11.97 -22.25 2.82
CA ASN A 237 -13.09 -21.91 1.93
C ASN A 237 -12.81 -22.23 0.46
N ALA A 238 -11.61 -22.72 0.14
CA ALA A 238 -11.19 -23.01 -1.23
C ALA A 238 -12.12 -24.02 -1.93
N HIS A 239 -12.62 -25.00 -1.17
CA HIS A 239 -13.51 -26.04 -1.67
C HIS A 239 -14.91 -25.53 -2.05
N LEU A 240 -15.30 -24.33 -1.59
CA LEU A 240 -16.58 -23.71 -1.93
C LEU A 240 -16.61 -23.16 -3.36
N LEU A 241 -15.46 -23.06 -4.03
CA LEU A 241 -15.34 -22.49 -5.35
C LEU A 241 -15.27 -23.58 -6.42
N GLY A 242 -16.12 -23.45 -7.43
CA GLY A 242 -16.12 -24.29 -8.62
C GLY A 242 -16.36 -23.46 -9.88
N ILE A 243 -16.40 -24.12 -11.03
CA ILE A 243 -16.65 -23.48 -12.32
C ILE A 243 -17.78 -24.26 -13.01
N ASP A 244 -18.73 -23.58 -13.62
CA ASP A 244 -19.72 -24.23 -14.47
C ASP A 244 -19.21 -24.45 -15.91
N ASP A 245 -20.05 -25.07 -16.73
CA ASP A 245 -19.72 -25.41 -18.12
C ASP A 245 -19.48 -24.16 -19.01
N ASP A 246 -19.98 -22.98 -18.59
CA ASP A 246 -19.79 -21.71 -19.29
C ASP A 246 -18.52 -20.95 -18.83
N GLY A 247 -17.73 -21.55 -17.93
CA GLY A 247 -16.54 -20.90 -17.37
C GLY A 247 -16.87 -19.85 -16.29
N LYS A 248 -18.11 -19.82 -15.79
CA LYS A 248 -18.53 -18.91 -14.72
C LYS A 248 -18.17 -19.50 -13.37
N LEU A 249 -17.65 -18.66 -12.48
CA LEU A 249 -17.36 -19.03 -11.10
C LEU A 249 -18.66 -19.34 -10.35
N ARG A 250 -18.71 -20.52 -9.73
CA ARG A 250 -19.76 -20.93 -8.79
C ARG A 250 -19.24 -20.85 -7.36
N VAL A 251 -20.13 -20.44 -6.46
CA VAL A 251 -19.94 -20.55 -5.01
C VAL A 251 -20.98 -21.55 -4.50
N ASP A 252 -20.53 -22.61 -3.83
CA ASP A 252 -21.43 -23.58 -3.20
C ASP A 252 -22.08 -22.96 -1.95
N ALA A 253 -23.22 -22.31 -2.19
CA ALA A 253 -24.03 -21.65 -1.18
C ALA A 253 -24.49 -22.62 -0.09
N ARG A 254 -24.79 -23.87 -0.47
CA ARG A 254 -25.27 -24.89 0.45
C ARG A 254 -24.14 -25.31 1.38
N GLN A 255 -22.99 -25.67 0.82
CA GLN A 255 -21.83 -26.09 1.60
C GLN A 255 -21.31 -24.94 2.48
N LEU A 256 -21.36 -23.70 2.00
CA LEU A 256 -21.05 -22.53 2.82
C LEU A 256 -21.96 -22.45 4.05
N ALA A 257 -23.28 -22.56 3.87
CA ALA A 257 -24.21 -22.53 4.99
C ALA A 257 -24.00 -23.72 5.95
N GLU A 258 -23.81 -24.93 5.42
CA GLU A 258 -23.53 -26.13 6.21
C GLU A 258 -22.21 -26.02 7.00
N SER A 259 -21.19 -25.34 6.47
CA SER A 259 -19.90 -25.17 7.15
C SER A 259 -19.93 -24.23 8.37
N ILE A 260 -20.99 -23.43 8.50
CA ILE A 260 -21.13 -22.42 9.55
C ILE A 260 -21.99 -22.93 10.71
N MET A 261 -22.88 -23.88 10.45
CA MET A 261 -23.89 -24.32 11.40
C MET A 261 -23.54 -25.67 12.03
N ASP A 262 -23.69 -25.76 13.34
CA ASP A 262 -23.63 -27.01 14.10
C ASP A 262 -25.03 -27.41 14.56
N GLY A 263 -25.88 -27.80 13.60
CA GLY A 263 -27.26 -28.23 13.84
C GLY A 263 -28.33 -27.34 13.20
N PRO A 264 -29.62 -27.63 13.45
CA PRO A 264 -30.74 -26.90 12.87
C PRO A 264 -30.85 -25.49 13.46
N VAL A 265 -30.87 -24.49 12.59
CA VAL A 265 -31.04 -23.08 12.91
C VAL A 265 -32.24 -22.55 12.11
N ASP A 266 -33.02 -21.63 12.67
CA ASP A 266 -34.11 -21.01 11.90
C ASP A 266 -33.56 -20.19 10.72
N PRO A 267 -34.31 -20.01 9.62
CA PRO A 267 -33.80 -19.37 8.40
C PRO A 267 -33.30 -17.93 8.59
N ALA A 268 -33.88 -17.17 9.51
CA ALA A 268 -33.47 -15.79 9.76
C ALA A 268 -32.11 -15.76 10.47
N SER A 269 -31.95 -16.57 11.52
CA SER A 269 -30.67 -16.75 12.21
C SER A 269 -29.59 -17.32 11.26
N GLN A 270 -29.95 -18.27 10.40
CA GLN A 270 -29.04 -18.80 9.37
C GLN A 270 -28.54 -17.70 8.44
N THR A 271 -29.43 -16.81 7.97
CA THR A 271 -29.06 -15.68 7.11
C THR A 271 -28.06 -14.75 7.80
N LEU A 272 -28.30 -14.42 9.07
CA LEU A 272 -27.39 -13.56 9.84
C LEU A 272 -26.03 -14.22 10.08
N LEU A 273 -25.99 -15.51 10.40
CA LEU A 273 -24.74 -16.26 10.58
C LEU A 273 -23.94 -16.33 9.28
N VAL A 274 -24.61 -16.59 8.15
CA VAL A 274 -23.97 -16.57 6.82
C VAL A 274 -23.44 -15.18 6.49
N ALA A 275 -24.23 -14.12 6.74
CA ALA A 275 -23.81 -12.74 6.50
C ALA A 275 -22.57 -12.37 7.34
N ASP A 276 -22.57 -12.69 8.64
CA ASP A 276 -21.46 -12.43 9.54
C ASP A 276 -20.20 -13.19 9.12
N TYR A 277 -20.35 -14.48 8.79
CA TYR A 277 -19.25 -15.29 8.30
C TYR A 277 -18.61 -14.72 7.04
N ILE A 278 -19.43 -14.35 6.04
CA ILE A 278 -18.95 -13.72 4.80
C ILE A 278 -18.24 -12.41 5.12
N TYR A 279 -18.82 -11.58 5.99
CA TYR A 279 -18.25 -10.28 6.35
C TYR A 279 -16.92 -10.41 7.12
N SER A 280 -16.76 -11.49 7.89
CA SER A 280 -15.53 -11.79 8.64
C SER A 280 -14.34 -12.20 7.77
N ASN A 281 -14.56 -12.49 6.48
CA ASN A 281 -13.54 -12.88 5.51
C ASN A 281 -13.64 -12.02 4.25
N GLU A 282 -12.75 -11.02 4.16
CA GLU A 282 -12.72 -10.03 3.09
C GLU A 282 -12.50 -10.65 1.70
N GLY A 283 -11.71 -11.73 1.64
CA GLY A 283 -11.51 -12.48 0.42
C GLY A 283 -12.80 -13.15 -0.06
N LEU A 284 -13.50 -13.86 0.83
CA LEU A 284 -14.79 -14.47 0.52
C LEU A 284 -15.85 -13.43 0.16
N LEU A 285 -15.93 -12.33 0.90
CA LEU A 285 -16.83 -11.21 0.63
C LEU A 285 -16.64 -10.66 -0.80
N LEU A 286 -15.41 -10.37 -1.21
CA LEU A 286 -15.13 -9.88 -2.56
C LEU A 286 -15.58 -10.87 -3.63
N ILE A 287 -15.25 -12.16 -3.46
CA ILE A 287 -15.60 -13.18 -4.44
C ILE A 287 -17.12 -13.33 -4.57
N ILE A 288 -17.86 -13.34 -3.46
CA ILE A 288 -19.33 -13.41 -3.49
C ILE A 288 -19.93 -12.15 -4.14
N GLN A 289 -19.41 -10.96 -3.83
CA GLN A 289 -19.85 -9.71 -4.45
C GLN A 289 -19.72 -9.73 -5.98
N MET A 290 -18.63 -10.31 -6.50
CA MET A 290 -18.40 -10.38 -7.94
C MET A 290 -19.16 -11.55 -8.59
N ALA A 291 -19.21 -12.71 -7.96
CA ALA A 291 -19.86 -13.90 -8.51
C ALA A 291 -21.40 -13.81 -8.51
N MET A 292 -21.98 -13.14 -7.50
CA MET A 292 -23.44 -13.02 -7.31
C MET A 292 -23.96 -11.58 -7.53
N GLY A 293 -23.06 -10.68 -7.93
CA GLY A 293 -23.37 -9.29 -8.25
C GLY A 293 -24.09 -9.14 -9.59
N PRO A 294 -24.63 -7.93 -9.87
CA PRO A 294 -25.35 -7.66 -11.11
C PRO A 294 -24.43 -7.46 -12.33
N ASN A 295 -23.15 -7.17 -12.11
CA ASN A 295 -22.18 -6.82 -13.15
C ASN A 295 -21.42 -8.06 -13.64
N SER A 296 -21.03 -8.05 -14.91
CA SER A 296 -20.28 -9.14 -15.56
C SER A 296 -18.78 -8.84 -15.59
N TYR A 297 -18.00 -9.69 -14.90
CA TYR A 297 -16.54 -9.58 -14.80
C TYR A 297 -15.84 -10.74 -15.51
N LEU A 298 -14.68 -10.48 -16.11
CA LEU A 298 -13.80 -11.51 -16.65
C LEU A 298 -12.44 -11.48 -15.95
N LEU A 299 -12.03 -12.56 -15.28
CA LEU A 299 -10.66 -12.79 -14.84
C LEU A 299 -9.93 -13.65 -15.88
N HIS A 300 -8.99 -13.05 -16.60
CA HIS A 300 -8.22 -13.69 -17.65
C HIS A 300 -6.76 -13.89 -17.23
N ILE A 301 -6.28 -15.14 -17.17
CA ILE A 301 -4.86 -15.43 -16.89
C ILE A 301 -4.15 -15.80 -18.18
N GLY A 302 -3.34 -14.89 -18.71
CA GLY A 302 -2.66 -15.06 -20.00
C GLY A 302 -1.65 -13.96 -20.29
N SER A 303 -0.64 -14.25 -21.12
CA SER A 303 0.31 -13.25 -21.63
C SER A 303 -0.31 -12.35 -22.71
N LYS A 304 -1.48 -12.73 -23.21
CA LYS A 304 -2.35 -11.95 -24.07
C LYS A 304 -3.78 -12.01 -23.53
N ALA A 305 -4.60 -11.05 -23.89
CA ALA A 305 -6.01 -11.03 -23.49
C ALA A 305 -6.90 -10.42 -24.59
N PRO A 306 -8.14 -10.93 -24.74
CA PRO A 306 -9.11 -10.32 -25.64
C PRO A 306 -9.58 -8.97 -25.09
N THR A 307 -9.93 -8.05 -25.99
CA THR A 307 -10.59 -6.77 -25.66
C THR A 307 -11.80 -6.61 -26.58
N PHE A 308 -12.53 -5.50 -26.48
CA PHE A 308 -13.60 -5.21 -27.45
C PHE A 308 -13.07 -5.06 -28.89
N GLY A 309 -11.85 -4.54 -29.06
CA GLY A 309 -11.31 -4.21 -30.38
C GLY A 309 -10.37 -5.25 -30.98
N ALA A 310 -9.47 -5.81 -30.17
CA ALA A 310 -8.42 -6.74 -30.60
C ALA A 310 -7.83 -7.52 -29.42
N GLU A 311 -6.94 -8.47 -29.69
CA GLU A 311 -6.09 -9.05 -28.66
C GLU A 311 -4.97 -8.08 -28.26
N ILE A 312 -4.67 -7.95 -26.96
CA ILE A 312 -3.57 -7.14 -26.44
C ILE A 312 -2.54 -7.99 -25.69
N ASN A 313 -1.29 -7.54 -25.64
CA ASN A 313 -0.27 -8.14 -24.77
C ASN A 313 -0.48 -7.71 -23.32
N VAL A 314 -0.36 -8.67 -22.40
CA VAL A 314 -0.45 -8.46 -20.95
C VAL A 314 0.96 -8.56 -20.37
N ASN A 315 1.54 -7.43 -20.00
CA ASN A 315 2.91 -7.37 -19.47
C ASN A 315 2.98 -7.61 -17.95
N GLY A 316 1.91 -7.29 -17.23
CA GLY A 316 1.81 -7.42 -15.78
C GLY A 316 0.39 -7.80 -15.42
N SER A 317 -0.40 -6.81 -14.99
CA SER A 317 -1.85 -6.85 -14.98
C SER A 317 -2.40 -5.74 -15.87
N VAL A 318 -3.64 -5.91 -16.32
CA VAL A 318 -4.44 -4.90 -17.00
C VAL A 318 -5.85 -4.98 -16.44
N ASN A 319 -6.42 -3.82 -16.12
CA ASN A 319 -7.77 -3.68 -15.60
C ASN A 319 -8.56 -2.80 -16.57
N LEU A 320 -9.44 -3.41 -17.36
CA LEU A 320 -10.27 -2.74 -18.36
C LEU A 320 -11.71 -2.68 -17.87
N ASP A 321 -12.38 -1.56 -18.15
CA ASP A 321 -13.78 -1.34 -17.83
C ASP A 321 -14.39 -0.37 -18.85
N ASN A 322 -15.73 -0.34 -18.92
CA ASN A 322 -16.45 0.55 -19.83
C ASN A 322 -16.66 1.98 -19.30
N ASN A 323 -16.28 2.27 -18.05
CA ASN A 323 -16.49 3.56 -17.40
C ASN A 323 -15.44 4.59 -17.82
N TYR A 324 -15.73 5.85 -17.51
CA TYR A 324 -14.78 6.95 -17.65
C TYR A 324 -13.57 6.74 -16.72
N ASP A 325 -12.36 6.98 -17.22
CA ASP A 325 -11.11 6.96 -16.45
C ASP A 325 -10.41 8.31 -16.62
N SER A 326 -10.28 9.07 -15.53
CA SER A 326 -9.65 10.42 -15.56
C SER A 326 -8.19 10.41 -15.99
N ARG A 327 -7.51 9.27 -16.00
CA ARG A 327 -6.12 9.17 -16.46
C ARG A 327 -6.01 9.00 -17.97
N ILE A 328 -7.07 8.53 -18.62
CA ILE A 328 -7.04 8.15 -20.04
C ILE A 328 -7.92 9.09 -20.86
N ASN A 329 -9.18 9.25 -20.45
CA ASN A 329 -10.20 9.93 -21.24
C ASN A 329 -9.89 11.41 -21.54
N PRO A 330 -9.34 12.23 -20.61
CA PRO A 330 -9.01 13.63 -20.91
C PRO A 330 -8.02 13.83 -22.06
N TYR A 331 -7.17 12.83 -22.33
CA TYR A 331 -6.19 12.88 -23.41
C TYR A 331 -6.75 12.42 -24.75
N ARG A 332 -8.06 12.10 -24.82
CA ARG A 332 -8.76 11.66 -26.03
C ARG A 332 -9.64 12.78 -26.57
N ARG A 333 -9.53 13.06 -27.88
CA ARG A 333 -10.36 14.06 -28.57
C ARG A 333 -11.86 13.82 -28.39
N THR A 334 -12.29 12.56 -28.27
CA THR A 334 -13.69 12.17 -28.12
C THR A 334 -14.13 11.99 -26.67
N GLY A 335 -13.21 12.07 -25.70
CA GLY A 335 -13.47 11.75 -24.29
C GLY A 335 -13.84 10.28 -24.03
N LYS A 336 -13.66 9.38 -24.99
CA LYS A 336 -14.01 7.95 -24.90
C LYS A 336 -12.78 7.06 -24.92
N LYS A 337 -12.84 5.94 -24.19
CA LYS A 337 -11.83 4.86 -24.25
C LYS A 337 -11.80 4.23 -25.65
N LEU A 338 -10.61 3.82 -26.09
CA LEU A 338 -10.43 3.05 -27.32
C LEU A 338 -11.06 1.67 -27.17
N THR A 339 -11.37 1.01 -28.29
CA THR A 339 -11.91 -0.37 -28.27
C THR A 339 -10.95 -1.36 -27.63
N VAL A 340 -9.63 -1.15 -27.75
CA VAL A 340 -8.60 -1.96 -27.07
C VAL A 340 -8.40 -1.63 -25.59
N GLU A 341 -9.03 -0.57 -25.09
CA GLU A 341 -9.02 -0.16 -23.67
C GLU A 341 -10.32 -0.58 -22.96
N ARG A 342 -11.15 -1.38 -23.63
CA ARG A 342 -12.45 -1.84 -23.14
C ARG A 342 -12.46 -3.37 -23.03
N PRO A 343 -13.19 -3.93 -22.05
CA PRO A 343 -13.33 -5.37 -21.91
C PRO A 343 -14.01 -5.98 -23.16
N PRO A 344 -13.88 -7.30 -23.40
CA PRO A 344 -14.61 -7.99 -24.46
C PRO A 344 -16.12 -7.74 -24.37
N ALA A 345 -16.81 -7.87 -25.51
CA ALA A 345 -18.26 -7.72 -25.55
C ALA A 345 -18.95 -8.66 -24.56
N GLY A 346 -19.94 -8.15 -23.82
CA GLY A 346 -20.67 -8.90 -22.79
C GLY A 346 -20.10 -8.78 -21.37
N PHE A 347 -18.96 -8.10 -21.19
CA PHE A 347 -18.37 -7.84 -19.88
C PHE A 347 -18.35 -6.34 -19.55
N ASP A 348 -18.61 -6.03 -18.28
CA ASP A 348 -18.52 -4.66 -17.73
C ASP A 348 -17.08 -4.31 -17.36
N ALA A 349 -16.31 -5.31 -16.90
CA ALA A 349 -14.88 -5.20 -16.66
C ALA A 349 -14.12 -6.51 -16.94
N MET A 350 -12.84 -6.38 -17.24
CA MET A 350 -11.90 -7.48 -17.40
C MET A 350 -10.61 -7.19 -16.62
N ILE A 351 -10.17 -8.18 -15.86
CA ILE A 351 -8.89 -8.24 -15.20
C ILE A 351 -8.03 -9.25 -15.96
N ALA A 352 -6.99 -8.81 -16.65
CA ALA A 352 -6.05 -9.68 -17.32
C ALA A 352 -4.71 -9.70 -16.58
N ILE A 353 -4.19 -10.88 -16.25
CA ILE A 353 -2.91 -11.01 -15.53
C ILE A 353 -1.99 -11.98 -16.26
N ASN A 354 -0.77 -11.52 -16.55
CA ASN A 354 0.28 -12.36 -17.09
C ASN A 354 0.69 -13.42 -16.04
N PRO A 355 0.66 -14.72 -16.37
CA PRO A 355 0.95 -15.77 -15.39
C PRO A 355 2.39 -15.75 -14.88
N VAL A 356 3.33 -15.23 -15.66
CA VAL A 356 4.75 -15.13 -15.31
C VAL A 356 5.04 -13.86 -14.52
N ALA A 357 4.23 -12.80 -14.68
CA ALA A 357 4.50 -11.53 -14.03
C ALA A 357 4.51 -11.66 -12.49
N ARG A 358 5.44 -10.93 -11.86
CA ARG A 358 5.56 -10.81 -10.40
C ARG A 358 5.70 -9.35 -10.04
N TRP A 359 5.20 -8.98 -8.86
CA TRP A 359 5.38 -7.62 -8.33
C TRP A 359 6.37 -7.69 -7.19
N LEU A 360 7.39 -6.85 -7.23
CA LEU A 360 8.29 -6.61 -6.12
C LEU A 360 7.85 -5.33 -5.42
N ASN A 361 7.37 -5.43 -4.19
CA ASN A 361 7.10 -4.25 -3.37
C ASN A 361 8.43 -3.64 -2.94
N LEU A 362 8.72 -2.42 -3.40
CA LEU A 362 10.02 -1.78 -3.19
C LEU A 362 10.21 -1.27 -1.76
N ARG A 363 9.11 -1.05 -1.02
CA ARG A 363 9.17 -0.58 0.39
C ARG A 363 9.67 -1.69 1.30
N VAL A 364 9.16 -2.90 1.12
CA VAL A 364 9.53 -4.07 1.96
C VAL A 364 10.52 -5.01 1.28
N ASN A 365 10.89 -4.72 0.02
CA ASN A 365 11.76 -5.54 -0.82
C ASN A 365 11.36 -7.03 -0.85
N LYS A 366 10.05 -7.29 -0.97
CA LYS A 366 9.48 -8.64 -1.02
C LYS A 366 8.56 -8.80 -2.23
N MET A 367 8.49 -10.03 -2.73
CA MET A 367 7.59 -10.39 -3.81
C MET A 367 6.15 -10.43 -3.27
N VAL A 368 5.23 -9.80 -4.01
CA VAL A 368 3.80 -9.87 -3.73
C VAL A 368 3.28 -11.23 -4.20
N PRO A 369 2.56 -11.98 -3.35
CA PRO A 369 1.92 -13.22 -3.76
C PRO A 369 0.95 -12.99 -4.93
N VAL A 370 0.95 -13.91 -5.91
CA VAL A 370 0.10 -13.76 -7.11
C VAL A 370 -1.40 -13.74 -6.79
N GLY A 371 -1.82 -14.44 -5.73
CA GLY A 371 -3.19 -14.37 -5.22
C GLY A 371 -3.52 -12.97 -4.66
N HIS A 372 -2.55 -12.29 -4.05
CA HIS A 372 -2.74 -10.93 -3.52
C HIS A 372 -2.80 -9.88 -4.65
N ILE A 373 -1.96 -10.02 -5.68
CA ILE A 373 -2.08 -9.21 -6.92
C ILE A 373 -3.47 -9.40 -7.53
N THR A 374 -3.95 -10.64 -7.60
CA THR A 374 -5.28 -10.95 -8.17
C THR A 374 -6.39 -10.33 -7.32
N PHE A 375 -6.27 -10.38 -5.99
CA PHE A 375 -7.21 -9.73 -5.08
C PHE A 375 -7.27 -8.22 -5.31
N HIS A 376 -6.12 -7.55 -5.40
CA HIS A 376 -6.03 -6.11 -5.67
C HIS A 376 -6.85 -5.72 -6.91
N GLU A 377 -6.57 -6.41 -8.02
CA GLU A 377 -7.16 -6.09 -9.31
C GLU A 377 -8.67 -6.34 -9.34
N LEU A 378 -9.13 -7.42 -8.69
CA LEU A 378 -10.55 -7.72 -8.54
C LEU A 378 -11.26 -6.67 -7.67
N ALA A 379 -10.64 -6.26 -6.56
CA ALA A 379 -11.17 -5.26 -5.66
C ALA A 379 -11.29 -3.88 -6.36
N GLU A 380 -10.27 -3.51 -7.14
CA GLU A 380 -10.29 -2.28 -7.95
C GLU A 380 -11.37 -2.32 -9.04
N ALA A 381 -11.47 -3.44 -9.78
CA ALA A 381 -12.50 -3.61 -10.82
C ALA A 381 -13.91 -3.53 -10.23
N HIS A 382 -14.15 -4.20 -9.09
CA HIS A 382 -15.40 -4.10 -8.37
C HIS A 382 -15.71 -2.66 -7.94
N ALA A 383 -14.72 -1.94 -7.41
CA ALA A 383 -14.89 -0.53 -7.01
C ALA A 383 -15.24 0.37 -8.21
N LYS A 384 -14.61 0.15 -9.37
CA LYS A 384 -14.90 0.91 -10.60
C LYS A 384 -16.32 0.66 -11.09
N VAL A 385 -16.71 -0.60 -11.21
CA VAL A 385 -17.97 -0.97 -11.87
C VAL A 385 -19.16 -0.94 -10.89
N SER A 386 -19.06 -1.62 -9.75
CA SER A 386 -20.16 -1.70 -8.79
C SER A 386 -20.38 -0.42 -7.98
N LEU A 387 -19.31 0.34 -7.71
CA LEU A 387 -19.40 1.55 -6.87
C LEU A 387 -19.31 2.86 -7.67
N GLY A 388 -19.13 2.77 -9.00
CA GLY A 388 -19.01 3.91 -9.89
C GLY A 388 -17.87 4.86 -9.48
N LEU A 389 -16.76 4.30 -8.98
CA LEU A 389 -15.58 5.08 -8.58
C LEU A 389 -14.63 5.23 -9.77
N ASP A 390 -14.04 6.41 -9.91
CA ASP A 390 -12.91 6.62 -10.81
C ASP A 390 -11.64 5.97 -10.21
N TYR A 391 -10.61 5.75 -11.03
CA TYR A 391 -9.35 5.16 -10.56
C TYR A 391 -8.71 6.01 -9.46
N LEU A 392 -8.59 7.32 -9.70
CA LEU A 392 -8.06 8.29 -8.75
C LEU A 392 -9.20 8.86 -7.89
N GLY A 393 -8.89 9.15 -6.63
CA GLY A 393 -9.79 9.90 -5.77
C GLY A 393 -9.99 11.33 -6.28
N SER A 394 -11.16 11.90 -5.97
CA SER A 394 -11.50 13.29 -6.29
C SER A 394 -12.05 13.98 -5.05
N GLY A 395 -11.34 15.00 -4.56
CA GLY A 395 -11.66 15.67 -3.30
C GLY A 395 -11.67 14.69 -2.12
N VAL A 396 -12.83 14.59 -1.45
CA VAL A 396 -13.05 13.67 -0.31
C VAL A 396 -13.47 12.25 -0.72
N ARG A 397 -13.81 12.05 -2.00
CA ARG A 397 -14.26 10.74 -2.50
C ARG A 397 -13.03 9.87 -2.84
N PRO A 398 -12.89 8.68 -2.23
CA PRO A 398 -11.76 7.79 -2.53
C PRO A 398 -11.83 7.29 -3.98
N GLY A 399 -10.67 7.03 -4.58
CA GLY A 399 -10.59 6.33 -5.86
C GLY A 399 -10.75 4.82 -5.69
N ALA A 400 -11.03 4.12 -6.79
CA ALA A 400 -11.11 2.67 -6.81
C ALA A 400 -9.82 2.00 -6.32
N HIS A 401 -8.66 2.58 -6.65
CA HIS A 401 -7.37 2.09 -6.15
C HIS A 401 -7.25 2.21 -4.63
N ASN A 402 -7.72 3.33 -4.05
CA ASN A 402 -7.72 3.51 -2.58
C ASN A 402 -8.59 2.44 -1.90
N VAL A 403 -9.78 2.18 -2.46
CA VAL A 403 -10.68 1.13 -1.95
C VAL A 403 -10.02 -0.25 -2.04
N ALA A 404 -9.32 -0.57 -3.13
CA ALA A 404 -8.60 -1.84 -3.26
C ALA A 404 -7.53 -2.01 -2.18
N ILE A 405 -6.72 -0.97 -1.93
CA ILE A 405 -5.69 -0.97 -0.87
C ILE A 405 -6.30 -1.13 0.53
N ASP A 406 -7.42 -0.46 0.82
CA ASP A 406 -8.10 -0.62 2.11
C ASP A 406 -8.60 -2.05 2.31
N ARG A 407 -9.14 -2.68 1.27
CA ARG A 407 -9.56 -4.09 1.30
C ARG A 407 -8.36 -5.03 1.49
N GLU A 408 -7.21 -4.73 0.89
CA GLU A 408 -5.99 -5.54 1.12
C GLU A 408 -5.54 -5.53 2.57
N ARG A 409 -5.60 -4.37 3.23
CA ARG A 409 -5.25 -4.24 4.65
C ARG A 409 -6.13 -5.12 5.52
N ILE A 410 -7.44 -5.15 5.23
CA ILE A 410 -8.39 -6.02 5.93
C ILE A 410 -8.05 -7.50 5.68
N LEU A 411 -7.84 -7.89 4.42
CA LEU A 411 -7.46 -9.27 4.06
C LEU A 411 -6.16 -9.71 4.76
N HIS A 412 -5.16 -8.83 4.80
CA HIS A 412 -3.89 -9.07 5.49
C HIS A 412 -4.10 -9.25 7.00
N ALA A 413 -4.89 -8.37 7.64
CA ALA A 413 -5.19 -8.45 9.06
C ALA A 413 -5.94 -9.74 9.45
N GLN A 414 -6.77 -10.27 8.56
CA GLN A 414 -7.51 -11.53 8.76
C GLN A 414 -6.64 -12.79 8.59
N ARG A 415 -5.37 -12.65 8.17
CA ARG A 415 -4.47 -13.77 7.89
C ARG A 415 -3.12 -13.61 8.60
N PRO A 416 -3.12 -13.49 9.93
CA PRO A 416 -1.87 -13.36 10.69
C PRO A 416 -0.96 -14.57 10.42
N GLY A 417 0.30 -14.30 10.07
CA GLY A 417 1.30 -15.34 9.79
C GLY A 417 1.39 -15.80 8.33
N SER A 418 0.50 -15.35 7.45
CA SER A 418 0.72 -15.50 6.02
C SER A 418 1.77 -14.48 5.52
N ASP A 419 2.67 -14.88 4.62
CA ASP A 419 3.65 -13.97 3.98
C ASP A 419 2.94 -13.09 2.94
N ILE A 420 1.92 -12.35 3.37
CA ILE A 420 1.22 -11.39 2.54
C ILE A 420 2.03 -10.10 2.54
N VAL A 421 2.35 -9.68 1.32
CA VAL A 421 2.93 -8.36 1.07
C VAL A 421 1.86 -7.52 0.41
N LEU A 422 1.48 -6.42 1.06
CA LEU A 422 0.52 -5.47 0.50
C LEU A 422 1.03 -4.90 -0.82
N THR A 423 0.12 -4.57 -1.74
CA THR A 423 0.50 -3.84 -2.96
C THR A 423 0.63 -2.34 -2.69
N ALA A 424 0.25 -1.87 -1.50
CA ALA A 424 0.41 -0.48 -1.10
C ALA A 424 1.87 0.01 -1.28
N GLY A 425 2.03 1.11 -2.01
CA GLY A 425 3.31 1.76 -2.29
C GLY A 425 3.86 1.48 -3.69
N SER A 426 5.14 1.73 -3.88
CA SER A 426 5.81 1.53 -5.17
C SER A 426 6.08 0.05 -5.43
N ASN A 427 5.55 -0.47 -6.54
CA ASN A 427 5.82 -1.83 -7.01
C ASN A 427 6.60 -1.81 -8.32
N ARG A 428 7.63 -2.66 -8.42
CA ARG A 428 8.27 -2.98 -9.69
C ARG A 428 7.63 -4.24 -10.26
N VAL A 429 7.05 -4.13 -11.46
CA VAL A 429 6.53 -5.27 -12.19
C VAL A 429 7.67 -5.96 -12.93
N LEU A 430 7.90 -7.22 -12.62
CA LEU A 430 8.83 -8.12 -13.29
C LEU A 430 8.04 -8.96 -14.29
N ARG A 431 8.31 -8.79 -15.58
CA ARG A 431 7.45 -9.24 -16.69
C ARG A 431 7.83 -10.60 -17.24
N SER A 432 9.04 -11.07 -16.96
CA SER A 432 9.58 -12.31 -17.50
C SER A 432 10.35 -13.10 -16.44
N SER A 433 10.50 -14.41 -16.68
CA SER A 433 11.34 -15.26 -15.84
C SER A 433 12.80 -14.79 -15.79
N GLN A 434 13.28 -14.13 -16.84
CA GLN A 434 14.62 -13.54 -16.86
C GLN A 434 14.73 -12.33 -15.92
N GLU A 435 13.78 -11.40 -15.97
CA GLU A 435 13.75 -10.24 -15.05
C GLU A 435 13.65 -10.70 -13.59
N ILE A 436 12.86 -11.74 -13.33
CA ILE A 436 12.72 -12.34 -12.00
C ILE A 436 14.07 -12.93 -11.55
N ARG A 437 14.70 -13.78 -12.36
CA ARG A 437 16.02 -14.37 -12.04
C ARG A 437 17.09 -13.31 -11.79
N GLN A 438 17.14 -12.28 -12.64
CA GLN A 438 18.09 -11.18 -12.48
C GLN A 438 17.85 -10.41 -11.18
N THR A 439 16.59 -10.11 -10.85
CA THR A 439 16.24 -9.43 -9.59
C THR A 439 16.65 -10.26 -8.37
N TYR A 440 16.45 -11.58 -8.40
CA TYR A 440 16.93 -12.46 -7.34
C TYR A 440 18.46 -12.48 -7.23
N ALA A 441 19.17 -12.57 -8.36
CA ALA A 441 20.63 -12.53 -8.38
C ALA A 441 21.18 -11.21 -7.80
N GLU A 442 20.56 -10.08 -8.12
CA GLU A 442 20.90 -8.77 -7.55
C GLU A 442 20.65 -8.70 -6.03
N SER A 443 19.63 -9.42 -5.53
CA SER A 443 19.26 -9.40 -4.11
C SER A 443 20.12 -10.28 -3.21
N MET A 444 20.72 -11.35 -3.74
CA MET A 444 21.58 -12.27 -2.96
C MET A 444 23.00 -11.73 -2.76
N GLY A 445 23.38 -10.65 -3.46
CA GLY A 445 24.75 -10.13 -3.47
C GLY A 445 25.74 -11.11 -4.10
N PRO A 446 27.01 -10.71 -4.30
CA PRO A 446 28.06 -11.67 -4.64
C PRO A 446 28.21 -12.65 -3.47
N VAL A 447 27.95 -13.93 -3.71
CA VAL A 447 28.32 -15.00 -2.78
C VAL A 447 29.85 -15.01 -2.73
N ASP A 448 30.44 -14.64 -1.59
CA ASP A 448 31.89 -14.69 -1.38
C ASP A 448 32.34 -16.15 -1.57
N PRO A 449 33.19 -16.47 -2.58
CA PRO A 449 33.55 -17.85 -2.89
C PRO A 449 34.63 -18.43 -1.96
N ARG A 450 34.74 -17.92 -0.73
CA ARG A 450 35.79 -18.31 0.23
C ARG A 450 35.40 -19.48 1.12
#